data_AF-A0A951GTM7-F1
#
_entry.id   AF-A0A951GTM7-F1
#
_cell.length_a   1.000
_cell.length_b   1.000
_cell.length_c   1.000
_cell.angle_alpha   90.00
_cell.angle_beta   90.00
_cell.angle_gamma   90.00
#
_symmetry.space_group_name_H-M   'P 1'
#
loop_
_entity.id
_entity.type
_entity.pdbx_description
1 polymer ?
#
loop_
_entity_poly.entity_id
_entity_poly.type
_entity_poly.pdbx_seq_one_letter_code
_entity_poly.pdbx_strand_id
1 'polypeptide(L)'
;MSFDDGLDRQRAQVMRAVRHASDSWASAMRSHKLAPPDAGFAGRLGELAEAAATEQVAWEHAHAAGLLWRPVPGAEQAQPPYELRPGTGRRGPEELWERFDAAVATLNRAITGSSAADVADAFGEIAESAKALADAVAIEGEAAAQGAGARARGAA
;
A
#
# COMPACT_ATOMS: atom_id res chain seq x y z
N MET A 1 -25.48 -17.81 -26.42
CA MET A 1 -24.69 -16.81 -25.67
C MET A 1 -23.90 -16.03 -26.70
N SER A 2 -24.09 -14.71 -26.78
CA SER A 2 -23.39 -13.86 -27.75
C SER A 2 -21.98 -13.50 -27.26
N PHE A 3 -21.12 -13.07 -28.17
CA PHE A 3 -19.80 -12.52 -27.87
C PHE A 3 -19.90 -11.28 -26.94
N ASP A 4 -20.91 -10.43 -27.17
CA ASP A 4 -21.23 -9.28 -26.32
C ASP A 4 -21.54 -9.66 -24.85
N ASP A 5 -22.31 -10.73 -24.63
CA ASP A 5 -22.63 -11.22 -23.27
C ASP A 5 -21.36 -11.69 -22.51
N GLY A 6 -20.32 -12.10 -23.24
CA GLY A 6 -19.05 -12.54 -22.68
C GLY A 6 -18.20 -11.35 -22.24
N LEU A 7 -18.11 -10.33 -23.08
CA LEU A 7 -17.37 -9.09 -22.79
C LEU A 7 -17.99 -8.32 -21.61
N ASP A 8 -19.31 -8.26 -21.53
CA ASP A 8 -19.99 -7.60 -20.41
C ASP A 8 -19.75 -8.31 -19.08
N ARG A 9 -19.75 -9.64 -19.08
CA ARG A 9 -19.41 -10.44 -17.90
C ARG A 9 -17.96 -10.24 -17.47
N GLN A 10 -17.03 -10.21 -18.42
CA GLN A 10 -15.62 -9.95 -18.13
C GLN A 10 -15.41 -8.56 -17.53
N ARG A 11 -16.03 -7.52 -18.11
CA ARG A 11 -15.98 -6.15 -17.56
C ARG A 11 -16.56 -6.06 -16.16
N ALA A 12 -17.70 -6.72 -15.91
CA ALA A 12 -18.31 -6.76 -14.58
C ALA A 12 -17.39 -7.45 -13.55
N GLN A 13 -16.67 -8.51 -13.94
CA GLN A 13 -15.70 -9.18 -13.07
C GLN A 13 -14.52 -8.27 -12.74
N VAL A 14 -13.97 -7.57 -13.73
CA VAL A 14 -12.87 -6.61 -13.54
C VAL A 14 -13.30 -5.47 -12.60
N MET A 15 -14.48 -4.88 -12.82
CA MET A 15 -15.01 -3.82 -11.94
C MET A 15 -15.25 -4.29 -10.51
N ARG A 16 -15.62 -5.56 -10.31
CA ARG A 16 -15.75 -6.16 -8.97
C ARG A 16 -14.38 -6.32 -8.31
N ALA A 17 -13.37 -6.76 -9.07
CA ALA A 17 -12.00 -6.90 -8.57
C ALA A 17 -11.42 -5.53 -8.16
N VAL A 18 -11.58 -4.50 -8.99
CA VAL A 18 -11.19 -3.12 -8.67
C VAL A 18 -11.86 -2.63 -7.39
N ARG A 19 -13.18 -2.81 -7.25
CA ARG A 19 -13.88 -2.39 -6.03
C ARG A 19 -13.35 -3.08 -4.78
N HIS A 20 -13.12 -4.38 -4.86
CA HIS A 20 -12.55 -5.15 -3.75
C HIS A 20 -11.14 -4.67 -3.39
N ALA A 21 -10.29 -4.40 -4.40
CA ALA A 21 -8.96 -3.87 -4.19
C ALA A 21 -9.00 -2.50 -3.46
N SER A 22 -9.87 -1.59 -3.91
CA SER A 22 -10.04 -0.28 -3.27
C SER A 22 -10.61 -0.34 -1.86
N ASP A 23 -11.51 -1.27 -1.59
CA ASP A 23 -12.01 -1.47 -0.22
C ASP A 23 -10.90 -1.99 0.72
N SER A 24 -10.04 -2.89 0.23
CA SER A 24 -8.87 -3.38 0.97
C SER A 24 -7.85 -2.27 1.21
N TRP A 25 -7.52 -1.47 0.20
CA TRP A 25 -6.64 -0.30 0.33
C TRP A 25 -7.18 0.70 1.36
N ALA A 26 -8.46 1.05 1.27
CA ALA A 26 -9.11 1.94 2.22
C ALA A 26 -9.15 1.36 3.65
N SER A 27 -9.24 0.03 3.78
CA SER A 27 -9.14 -0.66 5.07
C SER A 27 -7.73 -0.56 5.65
N ALA A 28 -6.69 -0.86 4.86
CA ALA A 28 -5.30 -0.72 5.28
C ALA A 28 -4.99 0.71 5.73
N MET A 29 -5.38 1.73 4.95
CA MET A 29 -5.20 3.13 5.33
C MET A 29 -5.93 3.53 6.61
N ARG A 30 -7.12 2.97 6.87
CA ARG A 30 -7.81 3.20 8.14
C ARG A 30 -7.13 2.51 9.31
N SER A 31 -6.55 1.32 9.12
CA SER A 31 -5.75 0.62 10.13
C SER A 31 -4.62 1.53 10.63
N HIS A 32 -3.89 2.16 9.72
CA HIS A 32 -2.81 3.10 10.06
C HIS A 32 -3.30 4.35 10.82
N LYS A 33 -4.53 4.80 10.54
CA LYS A 33 -5.12 5.98 11.19
C LYS A 33 -5.61 5.70 12.62
N LEU A 34 -6.05 4.48 12.90
CA LEU A 34 -6.71 4.11 14.16
C LEU A 34 -5.79 3.35 15.12
N ALA A 35 -4.59 2.98 14.69
CA ALA A 35 -3.71 2.15 15.47
C ALA A 35 -3.22 2.87 16.75
N PRO A 36 -3.15 2.14 17.89
CA PRO A 36 -2.33 2.54 19.02
C PRO A 36 -0.87 2.69 18.57
N PRO A 37 -0.09 3.62 19.17
CA PRO A 37 1.32 3.75 18.86
C PRO A 37 2.05 2.40 18.98
N ASP A 38 2.83 2.09 17.95
CA ASP A 38 3.86 1.05 17.93
C ASP A 38 3.44 -0.44 18.03
N ALA A 39 2.19 -0.75 18.39
CA ALA A 39 1.71 -2.13 18.40
C ALA A 39 1.40 -2.63 16.97
N GLY A 40 2.16 -3.59 16.46
CA GLY A 40 1.87 -4.26 15.18
C GLY A 40 2.16 -3.44 13.91
N PHE A 41 3.02 -2.42 13.99
CA PHE A 41 3.32 -1.52 12.86
C PHE A 41 3.87 -2.26 11.62
N ALA A 42 4.81 -3.19 11.80
CA ALA A 42 5.33 -4.01 10.69
C ALA A 42 4.22 -4.81 9.98
N GLY A 43 3.27 -5.36 10.75
CA GLY A 43 2.12 -6.07 10.20
C GLY A 43 1.23 -5.15 9.36
N ARG A 44 0.95 -3.93 9.84
CA ARG A 44 0.19 -2.92 9.08
C ARG A 44 0.89 -2.46 7.81
N LEU A 45 2.23 -2.36 7.82
CA LEU A 45 2.99 -2.09 6.59
C LEU A 45 2.89 -3.26 5.60
N GLY A 46 2.90 -4.50 6.10
CA GLY A 46 2.64 -5.69 5.28
C GLY A 46 1.24 -5.69 4.66
N GLU A 47 0.20 -5.45 5.46
CA GLU A 47 -1.19 -5.33 4.98
C GLU A 47 -1.34 -4.20 3.95
N LEU A 48 -0.62 -3.09 4.13
CA LEU A 48 -0.59 -2.00 3.17
C LEU A 48 0.04 -2.43 1.83
N ALA A 49 1.18 -3.13 1.90
CA ALA A 49 1.86 -3.65 0.71
C ALA A 49 0.98 -4.64 -0.06
N GLU A 50 0.30 -5.55 0.63
CA GLU A 50 -0.62 -6.51 0.02
C GLU A 50 -1.83 -5.84 -0.63
N ALA A 51 -2.42 -4.84 0.03
CA ALA A 51 -3.51 -4.07 -0.52
C ALA A 51 -3.09 -3.29 -1.78
N ALA A 52 -1.89 -2.70 -1.77
CA ALA A 52 -1.32 -2.01 -2.92
C ALA A 52 -1.06 -2.97 -4.10
N ALA A 53 -0.50 -4.16 -3.83
CA ALA A 53 -0.28 -5.17 -4.87
C ALA A 53 -1.61 -5.65 -5.49
N THR A 54 -2.66 -5.75 -4.67
CA THR A 54 -4.01 -6.10 -5.15
C THR A 54 -4.59 -5.01 -6.05
N GLU A 55 -4.39 -3.73 -5.71
CA GLU A 55 -4.76 -2.59 -6.56
C GLU A 55 -3.99 -2.59 -7.89
N GLN A 56 -2.66 -2.81 -7.86
CA GLN A 56 -1.84 -2.93 -9.07
C GLN A 56 -2.46 -3.95 -10.05
N VAL A 57 -2.65 -5.19 -9.59
CA VAL A 57 -3.18 -6.27 -10.45
C VAL A 57 -4.60 -5.96 -10.94
N ALA A 58 -5.45 -5.35 -10.10
CA ALA A 58 -6.79 -4.98 -10.49
C ALA A 58 -6.79 -3.90 -11.59
N TRP A 59 -5.92 -2.90 -11.48
CA TRP A 59 -5.82 -1.82 -12.46
C TRP A 59 -5.07 -2.23 -13.75
N GLU A 60 -4.12 -3.16 -13.68
CA GLU A 60 -3.54 -3.81 -14.87
C GLU A 60 -4.62 -4.52 -15.68
N HIS A 61 -5.47 -5.32 -15.02
CA HIS A 61 -6.60 -5.97 -15.68
C HIS A 61 -7.65 -4.97 -16.19
N ALA A 62 -7.89 -3.87 -15.46
CA ALA A 62 -8.77 -2.80 -15.91
C ALA A 62 -8.23 -2.11 -17.16
N HIS A 63 -6.95 -1.80 -17.19
CA HIS A 63 -6.28 -1.23 -18.35
C HIS A 63 -6.34 -2.17 -19.56
N ALA A 64 -6.03 -3.46 -19.38
CA ALA A 64 -6.14 -4.47 -20.42
C ALA A 64 -7.58 -4.64 -20.96
N ALA A 65 -8.59 -4.37 -20.13
CA ALA A 65 -10.00 -4.35 -20.52
C ALA A 65 -10.46 -3.01 -21.17
N GLY A 66 -9.55 -2.06 -21.35
CA GLY A 66 -9.82 -0.74 -21.92
C GLY A 66 -10.55 0.22 -20.98
N LEU A 67 -10.52 -0.05 -19.68
CA LEU A 67 -11.09 0.83 -18.66
C LEU A 67 -10.11 1.96 -18.34
N LEU A 68 -10.67 3.12 -18.02
CA LEU A 68 -9.92 4.30 -17.61
C LEU A 68 -10.05 4.53 -16.10
N TRP A 69 -9.02 5.10 -15.50
CA TRP A 69 -9.11 5.60 -14.14
C TRP A 69 -9.97 6.85 -14.13
N ARG A 70 -10.78 7.02 -13.07
CA ARG A 70 -11.52 8.26 -12.84
C ARG A 70 -10.66 9.18 -11.96
N PRO A 71 -10.19 10.32 -12.49
CA PRO A 71 -9.37 11.27 -11.74
C PRO A 71 -9.97 11.64 -10.38
N VAL A 72 -9.10 11.80 -9.38
CA VAL A 72 -9.44 12.34 -8.06
C VAL A 72 -8.81 13.74 -7.94
N PRO A 73 -9.56 14.83 -8.24
CA PRO A 73 -8.99 16.18 -8.21
C PRO A 73 -8.48 16.58 -6.83
N GLY A 74 -7.33 17.26 -6.78
CA GLY A 74 -6.72 17.76 -5.55
C GLY A 74 -5.99 16.71 -4.72
N ALA A 75 -5.80 15.50 -5.25
CA ALA A 75 -5.07 14.44 -4.56
C ALA A 75 -3.54 14.65 -4.54
N GLU A 76 -2.99 15.59 -5.31
CA GLU A 76 -1.53 15.83 -5.34
C GLU A 76 -0.98 16.23 -3.96
N GLN A 77 -1.82 16.86 -3.12
CA GLN A 77 -1.46 17.33 -1.79
C GLN A 77 -1.96 16.39 -0.67
N ALA A 78 -2.50 15.21 -1.02
CA ALA A 78 -2.97 14.25 -0.05
C ALA A 78 -1.82 13.78 0.85
N GLN A 79 -1.98 13.95 2.16
CA GLN A 79 -0.99 13.49 3.12
C GLN A 79 -1.37 12.10 3.63
N PRO A 80 -0.39 11.20 3.77
CA PRO A 80 -0.64 9.89 4.35
C PRO A 80 -1.03 10.02 5.84
N PRO A 81 -1.56 8.95 6.46
CA PRO A 81 -1.78 8.85 7.91
C PRO A 81 -0.53 9.26 8.71
N TYR A 82 -0.73 9.76 9.94
CA TYR A 82 0.34 10.38 10.73
C TYR A 82 1.57 9.47 10.91
N GLU A 83 1.39 8.18 11.22
CA GLU A 83 2.51 7.23 11.39
C GLU A 83 3.31 6.97 10.10
N LEU A 84 2.72 7.30 8.95
CA LEU A 84 3.36 7.22 7.64
C LEU A 84 3.88 8.59 7.18
N ARG A 85 4.00 9.61 8.04
CA ARG A 85 4.54 10.94 7.66
C ARG A 85 6.01 11.09 8.03
N PRO A 86 6.79 11.86 7.26
CA PRO A 86 8.19 12.12 7.60
C PRO A 86 8.32 12.80 8.96
N GLY A 87 9.42 12.54 9.68
CA GLY A 87 9.72 13.20 10.95
C GLY A 87 8.93 12.71 12.16
N THR A 88 8.24 11.57 12.06
CA THR A 88 7.43 11.00 13.16
C THR A 88 8.16 9.94 14.00
N GLY A 89 9.48 9.80 13.82
CA GLY A 89 10.25 8.75 14.49
C GLY A 89 10.00 7.36 13.91
N ARG A 90 9.85 7.29 12.57
CA ARG A 90 9.57 6.05 11.85
C ARG A 90 10.68 5.01 12.11
N ARG A 91 10.28 3.77 12.39
CA ARG A 91 11.20 2.62 12.48
C ARG A 91 11.62 2.17 11.08
N GLY A 92 12.78 1.53 10.98
CA GLY A 92 13.34 1.07 9.71
C GLY A 92 14.35 2.05 9.07
N PRO A 93 15.06 1.59 8.02
CA PRO A 93 16.06 2.39 7.30
C PRO A 93 15.48 3.64 6.65
N GLU A 94 16.19 4.76 6.74
CA GLU A 94 15.79 6.05 6.17
C GLU A 94 15.65 5.96 4.64
N GLU A 95 16.56 5.24 3.98
CA GLU A 95 16.57 5.08 2.51
C GLU A 95 15.32 4.34 2.00
N LEU A 96 14.76 3.42 2.79
CA LEU A 96 13.51 2.74 2.43
C LEU A 96 12.31 3.66 2.59
N TRP A 97 12.35 4.54 3.59
CA TRP A 97 11.32 5.57 3.77
C TRP A 97 11.33 6.60 2.66
N GLU A 98 12.50 7.04 2.19
CA GLU A 98 12.62 7.94 1.04
C GLU A 98 11.97 7.34 -0.22
N ARG A 99 12.19 6.04 -0.47
CA ARG A 99 11.56 5.33 -1.59
C ARG A 99 10.04 5.26 -1.45
N PHE A 100 9.55 4.95 -0.26
CA PHE A 100 8.12 4.92 0.02
C PHE A 100 7.48 6.30 -0.15
N ASP A 101 8.11 7.36 0.37
CA ASP A 101 7.62 8.73 0.24
C ASP A 101 7.61 9.19 -1.23
N ALA A 102 8.62 8.80 -2.02
CA ALA A 102 8.65 9.05 -3.46
C ALA A 102 7.51 8.31 -4.19
N ALA A 103 7.27 7.03 -3.86
CA ALA A 103 6.17 6.25 -4.40
C ALA A 103 4.80 6.88 -4.06
N VAL A 104 4.62 7.38 -2.82
CA VAL A 104 3.38 8.08 -2.41
C VAL A 104 3.18 9.33 -3.27
N ALA A 105 4.24 10.09 -3.52
CA ALA A 105 4.18 11.26 -4.39
C ALA A 105 3.86 10.87 -5.85
N THR A 106 4.38 9.74 -6.34
CA THR A 106 4.03 9.19 -7.66
C THR A 106 2.56 8.81 -7.74
N LEU A 107 2.05 8.07 -6.76
CA LEU A 107 0.64 7.68 -6.69
C LEU A 107 -0.28 8.90 -6.65
N ASN A 108 0.02 9.88 -5.79
CA ASN A 108 -0.75 11.12 -5.68
C ASN A 108 -0.84 11.88 -7.02
N ARG A 109 0.19 11.83 -7.85
CA ARG A 109 0.15 12.40 -9.22
C ARG A 109 -0.61 11.50 -10.19
N ALA A 110 -0.40 10.18 -10.15
CA ALA A 110 -1.05 9.24 -11.06
C ALA A 110 -2.57 9.29 -10.94
N ILE A 111 -3.10 9.35 -9.70
CA ILE A 111 -4.55 9.35 -9.44
C ILE A 111 -5.25 10.65 -9.83
N THR A 112 -4.52 11.73 -10.15
CA THR A 112 -5.10 12.94 -10.76
C THR A 112 -5.15 12.87 -12.28
N GLY A 113 -4.41 11.93 -12.89
CA GLY A 113 -4.53 11.56 -14.30
C GLY A 113 -5.74 10.66 -14.57
N SER A 114 -5.87 10.16 -15.81
CA SER A 114 -6.93 9.20 -16.21
C SER A 114 -6.38 7.85 -16.68
N SER A 115 -5.06 7.66 -16.62
CA SER A 115 -4.40 6.44 -17.08
C SER A 115 -4.53 5.35 -16.00
N ALA A 116 -5.21 4.25 -16.34
CA ALA A 116 -5.28 3.07 -15.48
C ALA A 116 -3.91 2.38 -15.35
N ALA A 117 -3.07 2.45 -16.39
CA ALA A 117 -1.71 1.90 -16.36
C ALA A 117 -0.83 2.66 -15.36
N ASP A 118 -0.82 4.00 -15.44
CA ASP A 118 0.00 4.83 -14.53
C ASP A 118 -0.41 4.63 -13.07
N VAL A 119 -1.72 4.45 -12.82
CA VAL A 119 -2.23 4.13 -11.47
C VAL A 119 -1.78 2.75 -11.01
N ALA A 120 -1.81 1.75 -11.89
CA ALA A 120 -1.33 0.40 -11.57
C ALA A 120 0.18 0.40 -11.23
N ASP A 121 1.01 1.04 -12.06
CA ASP A 121 2.45 1.16 -11.84
C ASP A 121 2.74 1.85 -10.50
N ALA A 122 2.02 2.94 -10.19
CA ALA A 122 2.20 3.65 -8.92
C ALA A 122 1.80 2.82 -7.70
N PHE A 123 0.74 1.99 -7.80
CA PHE A 123 0.40 1.03 -6.75
C PHE A 123 1.48 -0.06 -6.59
N GLY A 124 2.12 -0.48 -7.69
CA GLY A 124 3.26 -1.40 -7.66
C GLY A 124 4.46 -0.82 -6.91
N GLU A 125 4.81 0.45 -7.15
CA GLU A 125 5.88 1.14 -6.42
C GLU A 125 5.60 1.20 -4.90
N ILE A 126 4.34 1.45 -4.52
CA ILE A 126 3.91 1.41 -3.12
C ILE A 126 4.03 0.01 -2.54
N ALA A 127 3.58 -1.01 -3.28
CA ALA A 127 3.63 -2.40 -2.82
C ALA A 127 5.07 -2.85 -2.51
N GLU A 128 6.00 -2.58 -3.43
CA GLU A 128 7.41 -2.94 -3.26
C GLU A 128 8.05 -2.21 -2.07
N SER A 129 7.90 -0.87 -2.03
CA SER A 129 8.51 -0.06 -0.98
C SER A 129 7.92 -0.34 0.41
N ALA A 130 6.60 -0.50 0.52
CA ALA A 130 5.93 -0.85 1.77
C ALA A 130 6.33 -2.26 2.25
N LYS A 131 6.49 -3.23 1.34
CA LYS A 131 6.94 -4.59 1.70
C LYS A 131 8.36 -4.57 2.24
N ALA A 132 9.27 -3.85 1.57
CA ALA A 132 10.65 -3.72 2.03
C ALA A 132 10.72 -3.08 3.43
N LEU A 133 9.90 -2.05 3.69
CA LEU A 133 9.78 -1.45 5.02
C LEU A 133 9.22 -2.42 6.06
N ALA A 134 8.16 -3.15 5.73
CA ALA A 134 7.56 -4.14 6.63
C ALA A 134 8.59 -5.18 7.09
N ASP A 135 9.39 -5.69 6.14
CA ASP A 135 10.42 -6.68 6.41
C ASP A 135 11.54 -6.12 7.28
N ALA A 136 12.05 -4.93 6.95
CA ALA A 136 13.10 -4.28 7.71
C ALA A 136 12.67 -3.98 9.16
N VAL A 137 11.46 -3.45 9.35
CA VAL A 137 10.91 -3.14 10.68
C VAL A 137 10.64 -4.41 11.48
N ALA A 138 10.21 -5.51 10.83
CA ALA A 138 10.02 -6.79 11.49
C ALA A 138 11.36 -7.34 12.03
N ILE A 139 12.41 -7.32 11.21
CA ILE A 139 13.76 -7.76 11.60
C ILE A 139 14.29 -6.94 12.79
N GLU A 140 14.15 -5.61 12.74
CA GLU A 140 14.53 -4.72 13.86
C GLU A 140 13.76 -5.05 15.14
N GLY A 141 12.45 -5.31 15.03
CA GLY A 141 11.59 -5.70 16.14
C GLY A 141 12.01 -7.03 16.78
N GLU A 142 12.34 -8.03 15.97
CA GLU A 142 12.83 -9.33 16.43
C GLU A 142 14.18 -9.21 17.15
N ALA A 143 15.11 -8.42 16.60
CA ALA A 143 16.42 -8.19 17.22
C ALA A 143 16.29 -7.48 18.58
N ALA A 144 15.41 -6.49 18.68
CA ALA A 144 15.14 -5.77 19.93
C ALA A 144 14.55 -6.71 21.01
N ALA A 145 13.60 -7.58 20.63
CA ALA A 145 12.99 -8.56 21.53
C ALA A 145 14.02 -9.58 22.05
N GLN A 146 14.91 -10.07 21.18
CA GLN A 146 15.97 -11.01 21.55
C GLN A 146 16.99 -10.37 22.52
N GLY A 147 17.37 -9.11 22.29
CA GLY A 147 18.28 -8.37 23.17
C GLY A 147 17.69 -8.12 24.57
N ALA A 148 16.38 -7.83 24.66
CA ALA A 148 15.68 -7.68 25.93
C ALA A 148 15.62 -9.00 26.72
N GLY A 149 15.32 -10.11 26.06
CA GLY A 149 15.27 -11.44 26.69
C GLY A 149 16.65 -11.97 27.12
N ALA A 150 17.74 -11.56 26.48
CA ALA A 150 19.10 -11.87 26.91
C ALA A 150 19.50 -11.09 28.18
N ARG A 151 19.18 -9.79 28.24
CA ARG A 151 19.45 -8.94 29.42
C ARG A 151 18.68 -9.40 30.66
N ALA A 152 17.43 -9.83 30.49
CA ALA A 152 16.62 -10.34 31.60
C ALA A 152 17.18 -11.65 32.20
N ARG A 153 17.87 -12.47 31.40
CA ARG A 153 18.46 -13.75 31.84
C ARG A 153 19.87 -13.62 32.44
N GLY A 154 20.60 -12.56 32.12
CA GLY A 154 21.94 -12.31 32.66
C GLY A 154 21.95 -11.58 34.02
N ALA A 155 20.79 -11.18 34.53
CA ALA A 155 20.64 -10.45 35.80
C ALA A 155 20.14 -11.34 36.96
N ALA A 156 20.21 -12.68 36.80
CA ALA A 156 19.78 -13.67 37.78
C ALA A 156 20.97 -14.42 38.39
#